data_AF-A0A316RYD7-F1
#
_entry.id   AF-A0A316RYD7-F1
#
_cell.length_a   1.000
_cell.length_b   1.000
_cell.length_c   1.000
_cell.angle_alpha   90.00
_cell.angle_beta   90.00
_cell.angle_gamma   90.00
#
_symmetry.space_group_name_H-M   'P 1'
#
loop_
_entity.id
_entity.type
_entity.pdbx_description
1 polymer ?
#
loop_
_entity_poly.entity_id
_entity_poly.type
_entity_poly.pdbx_seq_one_letter_code
_entity_poly.pdbx_strand_id
1 'polypeptide(L)'
;MGWILSGIMLLVLAGIVILNLFRGKKRGVVRTGISVCILIASAFAAIIASRKVSVVIAEAIVTAMRKSDDMQEVLHELPSLAPFITAAIGMLISVTVFFAFYYAIRGILNLIAFLILKATGFQKNHVPSGKDKTFGALMGILLGVMVFCVLSMPLVGYLTLADSACGALIENGGEEVDELAKDDINLCDVQNNVIHPLASSRMVTETGRITNKLLFTPLTTYQVDGRRVELLNETTSLCRVAGGSIAVATILDKSTEITDRQMKILETLADDFGNSATLCEIGSEFLSGASTAWLDGKPFVGIKKPEPDELLAPTMDAVLEVFKSSDSSNIEGDLRTVLHMLASLARSGVLRETEQFENLLNTLGESGVIEEIIRELESNARMAPLVTEISNLGLRALASVLGVPANASEQYDKLMTELADSVNAVMALPEGERVAALSDLATKRLNEYGVEVPQDIADTVAEAMLTDLAGGEITAEGMQEFFRKYAASSSIETYVPEFRSDMP
;
A
#
# COMPACT_ATOMS: atom_id res chain seq x y z
N MET A 1 -6.88 22.84 -22.15
CA MET A 1 -7.97 21.93 -21.73
C MET A 1 -8.88 22.56 -20.67
N GLY A 2 -8.38 22.93 -19.47
CA GLY A 2 -9.23 23.47 -18.37
C GLY A 2 -10.11 24.69 -18.69
N TRP A 3 -9.64 25.57 -19.57
CA TRP A 3 -10.37 26.75 -20.04
C TRP A 3 -11.55 26.41 -20.96
N ILE A 4 -11.47 25.30 -21.71
CA ILE A 4 -12.57 24.79 -22.54
C ILE A 4 -13.69 24.26 -21.64
N LEU A 5 -13.35 23.42 -20.65
CA LEU A 5 -14.33 22.90 -19.70
C LEU A 5 -14.99 24.03 -18.89
N SER A 6 -14.18 24.96 -18.37
CA SER A 6 -14.70 26.14 -17.67
C SER A 6 -15.61 26.99 -18.57
N GLY A 7 -15.27 27.17 -19.85
CA GLY A 7 -16.11 27.87 -20.82
C GLY A 7 -17.45 27.17 -21.04
N ILE A 8 -17.45 25.85 -21.24
CA ILE A 8 -18.67 25.05 -21.39
C ILE A 8 -19.54 25.12 -20.12
N MET A 9 -18.94 24.90 -18.95
CA MET A 9 -19.65 24.98 -17.67
C MET A 9 -20.26 26.36 -17.44
N LEU A 10 -19.56 27.44 -17.80
CA LEU A 10 -20.06 28.80 -17.69
C LEU A 10 -21.23 29.04 -18.65
N LEU A 11 -21.15 28.55 -19.90
CA LEU A 11 -22.27 28.63 -20.86
C LEU A 11 -23.51 27.87 -20.36
N VAL A 12 -23.32 26.66 -19.81
CA VAL A 12 -24.40 25.87 -19.23
C VAL A 12 -25.01 26.59 -18.02
N LEU A 13 -24.17 27.11 -17.11
CA LEU A 13 -24.61 27.90 -15.96
C LEU A 13 -25.41 29.13 -16.42
N ALA A 14 -24.88 29.91 -17.37
CA ALA A 14 -25.54 31.09 -17.91
C ALA A 14 -26.89 30.74 -18.53
N GLY A 15 -26.97 29.67 -19.32
CA GLY A 15 -28.22 29.17 -19.89
C GLY A 15 -29.26 28.81 -18.83
N ILE A 16 -28.86 28.02 -17.82
CA ILE A 16 -29.73 27.62 -16.71
C ILE A 16 -30.18 28.84 -15.89
N VAL A 17 -29.27 29.76 -15.58
CA VAL A 17 -29.56 30.97 -14.81
C VAL A 17 -30.51 31.90 -15.58
N ILE A 18 -30.27 32.16 -16.86
CA ILE A 18 -31.15 33.01 -17.69
C ILE A 18 -32.56 32.41 -17.77
N LEU A 19 -32.67 31.11 -18.02
CA LEU A 19 -33.97 30.41 -18.06
C LEU A 19 -34.71 30.54 -16.73
N ASN A 20 -34.02 30.34 -15.60
CA ASN A 20 -34.65 30.41 -14.28
C ASN A 20 -34.92 31.85 -13.82
N LEU A 21 -34.13 32.83 -14.26
CA LEU A 21 -34.38 34.26 -14.06
C LEU A 21 -35.71 34.66 -14.69
N PHE A 22 -35.93 34.32 -15.97
CA PHE A 22 -37.19 34.62 -16.65
C PHE A 22 -38.38 33.87 -16.03
N ARG A 23 -38.19 32.62 -15.63
CA ARG A 23 -39.22 31.85 -14.90
C ARG A 23 -39.54 32.48 -13.55
N GLY A 24 -38.54 32.94 -12.81
CA GLY A 24 -38.70 33.61 -11.52
C GLY A 24 -39.44 34.94 -11.65
N LYS A 25 -39.07 35.75 -12.64
CA LYS A 25 -39.77 37.00 -12.99
C LYS A 25 -41.25 36.77 -13.34
N LYS A 26 -41.56 35.67 -14.02
CA LYS A 26 -42.95 35.30 -14.40
C LYS A 26 -43.75 34.73 -13.23
N ARG A 27 -43.13 33.92 -12.37
CA ARG A 27 -43.81 33.18 -11.29
C ARG A 27 -43.91 33.95 -9.97
N GLY A 28 -43.10 34.99 -9.78
CA GLY A 28 -43.03 35.79 -8.55
C GLY A 28 -42.24 35.09 -7.43
N VAL A 29 -42.00 35.81 -6.33
CA VAL A 29 -41.13 35.38 -5.21
C VAL A 29 -41.62 34.07 -4.58
N VAL A 30 -42.89 34.00 -4.20
CA VAL A 30 -43.44 32.88 -3.41
C VAL A 30 -43.31 31.54 -4.15
N ARG A 31 -43.72 31.47 -5.42
CA ARG A 31 -43.63 30.23 -6.21
C ARG A 31 -42.18 29.82 -6.50
N THR A 32 -41.30 30.80 -6.66
CA THR A 32 -39.87 30.53 -6.88
C THR A 32 -39.19 30.07 -5.60
N GLY A 33 -39.57 30.65 -4.45
CA GLY A 33 -39.14 30.20 -3.12
C GLY A 33 -39.57 28.77 -2.80
N ILE A 34 -40.83 28.41 -3.10
CA ILE A 34 -41.29 27.01 -3.00
C ILE A 34 -40.43 26.08 -3.87
N SER A 35 -40.09 26.50 -5.09
CA SER A 35 -39.24 25.70 -6.00
C SER A 35 -37.83 25.48 -5.45
N VAL A 36 -37.26 26.49 -4.77
CA VAL A 36 -35.97 26.38 -4.07
C VAL A 36 -36.06 25.40 -2.89
N CYS A 37 -37.11 25.51 -2.07
CA CYS A 37 -37.34 24.59 -0.95
C CYS A 37 -37.50 23.14 -1.42
N ILE A 38 -38.26 22.92 -2.49
CA ILE A 38 -38.44 21.60 -3.10
C ILE A 38 -37.11 21.05 -3.60
N LEU A 39 -36.28 21.87 -4.26
CA LEU A 39 -34.96 21.44 -4.73
C LEU A 39 -34.11 20.95 -3.56
N ILE A 40 -33.98 21.75 -2.51
CA ILE A 40 -33.19 21.41 -1.33
C ILE A 40 -33.72 20.14 -0.67
N ALA A 41 -35.03 20.07 -0.40
CA ALA A 41 -35.66 18.90 0.20
C ALA A 41 -35.47 17.63 -0.66
N SER A 42 -35.62 17.74 -1.97
CA SER A 42 -35.42 16.62 -2.89
C SER A 42 -33.97 16.14 -2.93
N ALA A 43 -32.99 17.05 -2.86
CA ALA A 43 -31.58 16.69 -2.83
C ALA A 43 -31.25 15.91 -1.55
N PHE A 44 -31.62 16.42 -0.38
CA PHE A 44 -31.37 15.72 0.90
C PHE A 44 -32.09 14.38 1.00
N ALA A 45 -33.37 14.32 0.59
CA ALA A 45 -34.13 13.08 0.59
C ALA A 45 -33.55 12.05 -0.40
N ALA A 46 -33.09 12.50 -1.57
CA ALA A 46 -32.42 11.64 -2.55
C ALA A 46 -31.08 11.12 -2.02
N ILE A 47 -30.28 11.91 -1.30
CA ILE A 47 -29.04 11.42 -0.68
C ILE A 47 -29.32 10.25 0.27
N ILE A 48 -30.32 10.40 1.15
CA ILE A 48 -30.68 9.36 2.11
C ILE A 48 -31.19 8.10 1.40
N ALA A 49 -32.07 8.26 0.41
CA ALA A 49 -32.64 7.16 -0.35
C ALA A 49 -31.56 6.42 -1.16
N SER A 50 -30.70 7.16 -1.86
CA SER A 50 -29.66 6.57 -2.71
C SER A 50 -28.65 5.77 -1.94
N ARG A 51 -28.18 6.27 -0.78
CA ARG A 51 -27.24 5.50 0.05
C ARG A 51 -27.82 4.14 0.43
N LYS A 52 -29.08 4.08 0.85
CA LYS A 52 -29.73 2.81 1.23
C LYS A 52 -29.91 1.88 0.04
N VAL A 53 -30.37 2.39 -1.09
CA VAL A 53 -30.66 1.57 -2.27
C VAL A 53 -29.39 1.11 -2.96
N SER A 54 -28.34 1.92 -2.97
CA SER A 54 -27.04 1.57 -3.53
C SER A 54 -26.34 0.47 -2.75
N VAL A 55 -26.48 0.40 -1.41
CA VAL A 55 -26.02 -0.78 -0.63
C VAL A 55 -26.72 -2.04 -1.14
N VAL A 56 -28.06 -2.03 -1.26
CA VAL A 56 -28.82 -3.22 -1.70
C VAL A 56 -28.45 -3.65 -3.11
N ILE A 57 -28.24 -2.69 -4.03
CA ILE A 57 -27.79 -3.00 -5.39
C ILE A 57 -26.36 -3.58 -5.36
N ALA A 58 -25.46 -3.00 -4.55
CA ALA A 58 -24.10 -3.49 -4.42
C ALA A 58 -24.05 -4.90 -3.81
N GLU A 59 -24.82 -5.18 -2.77
CA GLU A 59 -24.97 -6.51 -2.17
C GLU A 59 -25.46 -7.53 -3.21
N ALA A 60 -26.42 -7.16 -4.06
CA ALA A 60 -26.89 -8.02 -5.13
C ALA A 60 -25.80 -8.30 -6.18
N ILE A 61 -24.99 -7.30 -6.53
CA ILE A 61 -23.83 -7.45 -7.44
C ILE A 61 -22.78 -8.36 -6.81
N VAL A 62 -22.38 -8.11 -5.55
CA VAL A 62 -21.39 -8.94 -4.85
C VAL A 62 -21.89 -10.36 -4.65
N THR A 63 -23.19 -10.55 -4.36
CA THR A 63 -23.80 -11.89 -4.30
C THR A 63 -23.76 -12.60 -5.65
N ALA A 64 -23.91 -11.87 -6.76
CA ALA A 64 -23.73 -12.44 -8.09
C ALA A 64 -22.25 -12.78 -8.37
N MET A 65 -21.31 -11.93 -7.94
CA MET A 65 -19.87 -12.21 -8.05
C MET A 65 -19.43 -13.43 -7.24
N ARG A 66 -20.01 -13.63 -6.05
CA ARG A 66 -19.78 -14.81 -5.19
C ARG A 66 -20.21 -16.15 -5.80
N LYS A 67 -20.87 -16.16 -6.96
CA LYS A 67 -21.19 -17.39 -7.68
C LYS A 67 -20.03 -17.92 -8.53
N SER A 68 -18.96 -17.14 -8.66
CA SER A 68 -17.69 -17.61 -9.22
C SER A 68 -16.89 -18.30 -8.12
N ASP A 69 -16.41 -19.52 -8.39
CA ASP A 69 -15.62 -20.31 -7.45
C ASP A 69 -14.37 -19.52 -6.98
N ASP A 70 -13.68 -18.86 -7.91
CA ASP A 70 -12.50 -18.03 -7.62
C ASP A 70 -12.80 -16.87 -6.65
N MET A 71 -13.90 -16.15 -6.87
CA MET A 71 -14.29 -15.03 -6.00
C MET A 71 -14.76 -15.51 -4.63
N GLN A 72 -15.32 -16.72 -4.56
CA GLN A 72 -15.74 -17.31 -3.28
C GLN A 72 -14.52 -17.69 -2.44
N GLU A 73 -13.46 -18.23 -3.05
CA GLU A 73 -12.17 -18.50 -2.39
C GLU A 73 -11.53 -17.21 -1.87
N VAL A 74 -11.40 -16.19 -2.73
CA VAL A 74 -10.82 -14.88 -2.33
C VAL A 74 -11.53 -14.29 -1.12
N LEU A 75 -12.87 -14.30 -1.11
CA LEU A 75 -13.66 -13.71 -0.02
C LEU A 75 -13.74 -14.59 1.23
N HIS A 76 -13.43 -15.88 1.11
CA HIS A 76 -13.27 -16.77 2.26
C HIS A 76 -11.94 -16.47 2.97
N GLU A 77 -10.86 -16.33 2.20
CA GLU A 77 -9.52 -16.04 2.71
C GLU A 77 -9.37 -14.57 3.18
N LEU A 78 -10.13 -13.63 2.60
CA LEU A 78 -10.12 -12.21 2.93
C LEU A 78 -11.53 -11.73 3.31
N PRO A 79 -12.01 -12.05 4.53
CA PRO A 79 -13.38 -11.74 4.93
C PRO A 79 -13.70 -10.23 4.91
N SER A 80 -12.72 -9.37 5.20
CA SER A 80 -12.90 -7.90 5.17
C SER A 80 -12.96 -7.31 3.76
N LEU A 81 -12.55 -8.08 2.74
CA LEU A 81 -12.61 -7.63 1.35
C LEU A 81 -14.06 -7.54 0.84
N ALA A 82 -14.95 -8.42 1.28
CA ALA A 82 -16.35 -8.43 0.86
C ALA A 82 -17.13 -7.15 1.22
N PRO A 83 -17.15 -6.70 2.50
CA PRO A 83 -17.84 -5.47 2.87
C PRO A 83 -17.18 -4.25 2.21
N PHE A 84 -15.86 -4.27 2.02
CA PHE A 84 -15.14 -3.22 1.29
C PHE A 84 -15.55 -3.13 -0.19
N ILE A 85 -15.55 -4.23 -0.95
CA ILE A 85 -15.99 -4.26 -2.36
C ILE A 85 -17.45 -3.80 -2.46
N THR A 86 -18.31 -4.28 -1.56
CA THR A 86 -19.72 -3.87 -1.51
C THR A 86 -19.84 -2.35 -1.32
N ALA A 87 -19.07 -1.80 -0.39
CA ALA A 87 -19.06 -0.36 -0.13
C ALA A 87 -18.51 0.43 -1.33
N ALA A 88 -17.42 -0.03 -1.97
CA ALA A 88 -16.83 0.60 -3.14
C ALA A 88 -17.82 0.67 -4.33
N ILE A 89 -18.48 -0.45 -4.65
CA ILE A 89 -19.51 -0.52 -5.68
C ILE A 89 -20.70 0.39 -5.31
N GLY A 90 -21.14 0.34 -4.05
CA GLY A 90 -22.21 1.19 -3.54
C GLY A 90 -21.89 2.68 -3.67
N MET A 91 -20.66 3.09 -3.32
CA MET A 91 -20.16 4.46 -3.46
C MET A 91 -20.16 4.90 -4.92
N LEU A 92 -19.69 4.07 -5.86
CA LEU A 92 -19.67 4.38 -7.29
C LEU A 92 -21.07 4.54 -7.89
N ILE A 93 -22.00 3.65 -7.54
CA ILE A 93 -23.35 3.63 -8.12
C ILE A 93 -24.27 4.68 -7.44
N SER A 94 -23.95 5.12 -6.21
CA SER A 94 -24.74 6.08 -5.43
C SER A 94 -25.06 7.38 -6.18
N VAL A 95 -24.11 7.88 -6.97
CA VAL A 95 -24.26 9.12 -7.73
C VAL A 95 -25.28 8.94 -8.87
N THR A 96 -25.28 7.79 -9.54
CA THR A 96 -26.25 7.47 -10.59
C THR A 96 -27.65 7.28 -10.00
N VAL A 97 -27.76 6.53 -8.90
CA VAL A 97 -29.01 6.27 -8.19
C VAL A 97 -29.60 7.57 -7.61
N PHE A 98 -28.74 8.50 -7.18
CA PHE A 98 -29.12 9.85 -6.77
C PHE A 98 -29.94 10.60 -7.83
N PHE A 99 -29.58 10.58 -9.10
CA PHE A 99 -30.40 11.28 -10.10
C PHE A 99 -31.79 10.66 -10.25
N ALA A 100 -31.90 9.34 -10.22
CA ALA A 100 -33.19 8.65 -10.30
C ALA A 100 -34.12 9.09 -9.16
N PHE A 101 -33.63 9.04 -7.91
CA PHE A 101 -34.41 9.48 -6.75
C PHE A 101 -34.64 10.99 -6.72
N TYR A 102 -33.63 11.79 -7.07
CA TYR A 102 -33.75 13.24 -7.11
C TYR A 102 -34.87 13.68 -8.05
N TYR A 103 -34.92 13.16 -9.29
CA TYR A 103 -35.99 13.50 -10.22
C TYR A 103 -37.35 12.95 -9.79
N ALA A 104 -37.42 11.72 -9.26
CA ALA A 104 -38.66 11.14 -8.77
C ALA A 104 -39.24 11.93 -7.58
N ILE A 105 -38.44 12.17 -6.53
CA ILE A 105 -38.84 12.92 -5.34
C ILE A 105 -39.19 14.35 -5.72
N ARG A 106 -38.38 15.01 -6.55
CA ARG A 106 -38.67 16.37 -7.02
C ARG A 106 -39.99 16.41 -7.81
N GLY A 107 -40.28 15.40 -8.63
CA GLY A 107 -41.56 15.27 -9.34
C GLY A 107 -42.74 15.17 -8.38
N ILE A 108 -42.64 14.28 -7.38
CA ILE A 108 -43.67 14.06 -6.35
C ILE A 108 -43.90 15.32 -5.53
N LEU A 109 -42.84 15.97 -5.03
CA LEU A 109 -42.94 17.19 -4.24
C LEU A 109 -43.54 18.35 -5.04
N ASN A 110 -43.20 18.47 -6.32
CA ASN A 110 -43.82 19.46 -7.20
C ASN A 110 -45.32 19.18 -7.41
N LEU A 111 -45.71 17.91 -7.56
CA LEU A 111 -47.12 17.52 -7.67
C LEU A 111 -47.89 17.87 -6.40
N ILE A 112 -47.34 17.55 -5.22
CA ILE A 112 -47.94 17.89 -3.92
C ILE A 112 -48.08 19.41 -3.78
N ALA A 113 -47.02 20.17 -4.04
CA ALA A 113 -47.07 21.62 -3.97
C ALA A 113 -48.10 22.22 -4.93
N PHE A 114 -48.22 21.67 -6.14
CA PHE A 114 -49.25 22.08 -7.10
C PHE A 114 -50.66 21.82 -6.58
N LEU A 115 -50.92 20.64 -6.00
CA LEU A 115 -52.22 20.29 -5.42
C LEU A 115 -52.58 21.20 -4.23
N ILE A 116 -51.63 21.48 -3.34
CA ILE A 116 -51.81 22.40 -2.20
C ILE A 116 -52.12 23.82 -2.68
N LEU A 117 -51.37 24.34 -3.67
CA LEU A 117 -51.60 25.67 -4.22
C LEU A 117 -52.95 25.79 -4.94
N LYS A 118 -53.42 24.69 -5.55
CA LYS A 118 -54.75 24.62 -6.16
C LYS A 118 -55.84 24.61 -5.08
N ALA A 119 -55.68 23.82 -4.03
CA ALA A 119 -56.65 23.68 -2.94
C ALA A 119 -56.78 24.96 -2.09
N THR A 120 -55.68 25.67 -1.85
CA THR A 120 -55.68 26.91 -1.05
C THR A 120 -56.10 28.16 -1.83
N GLY A 121 -56.47 28.04 -3.11
CA GLY A 121 -56.94 29.16 -3.93
C GLY A 121 -55.86 30.19 -4.32
N PHE A 122 -54.59 29.94 -4.00
CA PHE A 122 -53.42 30.77 -4.33
C PHE A 122 -53.13 30.85 -5.85
N GLN A 123 -53.95 30.22 -6.69
CA GLN A 123 -53.93 30.36 -8.15
C GLN A 123 -54.58 31.64 -8.67
N LYS A 124 -55.40 32.36 -7.89
CA LYS A 124 -56.12 33.56 -8.38
C LYS A 124 -55.16 34.71 -8.70
N ASN A 125 -54.90 34.91 -9.99
CA ASN A 125 -54.50 36.15 -10.69
C ASN A 125 -53.64 37.17 -9.92
N HIS A 126 -52.68 36.73 -9.11
CA HIS A 126 -51.74 37.65 -8.50
C HIS A 126 -50.73 38.05 -9.58
N VAL A 127 -51.00 39.19 -10.23
CA VAL A 127 -50.04 39.82 -11.14
C VAL A 127 -48.90 40.33 -10.26
N PRO A 128 -47.69 39.77 -10.35
CA PRO A 128 -46.62 40.13 -9.42
C PRO A 128 -46.27 41.61 -9.57
N SER A 129 -46.16 42.31 -8.43
CA SER A 129 -45.78 43.73 -8.41
C SER A 129 -44.36 43.93 -8.94
N GLY A 130 -43.96 45.19 -9.21
CA GLY A 130 -42.60 45.50 -9.67
C GLY A 130 -41.51 44.95 -8.74
N LYS A 131 -41.72 45.05 -7.42
CA LYS A 131 -40.80 44.50 -6.40
C LYS A 131 -40.83 42.96 -6.40
N ASP A 132 -42.00 42.34 -6.50
CA ASP A 132 -42.11 40.87 -6.54
C ASP A 132 -41.45 40.25 -7.77
N LYS A 133 -41.45 40.96 -8.90
CA LYS A 133 -40.75 40.56 -10.12
C LYS A 133 -39.24 40.58 -9.93
N THR A 134 -38.70 41.60 -9.26
CA THR A 134 -37.26 41.71 -8.99
C THR A 134 -36.77 40.64 -8.02
N PHE A 135 -37.46 40.44 -6.90
CA PHE A 135 -37.13 39.37 -5.94
C PHE A 135 -37.37 37.97 -6.53
N GLY A 136 -38.40 37.80 -7.36
CA GLY A 136 -38.64 36.56 -8.08
C GLY A 136 -37.52 36.23 -9.07
N ALA A 137 -36.97 37.23 -9.75
CA ALA A 137 -35.81 37.06 -10.62
C ALA A 137 -34.55 36.65 -9.82
N LEU A 138 -34.28 37.29 -8.67
CA LEU A 138 -33.16 36.91 -7.79
C LEU A 138 -33.27 35.47 -7.28
N MET A 139 -34.45 35.06 -6.81
CA MET A 139 -34.70 33.67 -6.41
C MET A 139 -34.59 32.70 -7.60
N GLY A 140 -34.92 33.17 -8.81
CA GLY A 140 -34.72 32.42 -10.04
C GLY A 140 -33.24 32.20 -10.36
N ILE A 141 -32.40 33.23 -10.19
CA ILE A 141 -30.94 33.11 -10.33
C ILE A 141 -30.40 32.09 -9.32
N LEU A 142 -30.77 32.23 -8.05
CA LEU A 142 -30.36 31.31 -6.98
C LEU A 142 -30.75 29.87 -7.31
N LEU A 143 -32.01 29.65 -7.72
CA LEU A 143 -32.50 28.35 -8.15
C LEU A 143 -31.70 27.80 -9.34
N GLY A 144 -31.36 28.65 -10.31
CA GLY A 144 -30.55 28.28 -11.46
C GLY A 144 -29.15 27.81 -11.07
N VAL A 145 -28.49 28.54 -10.16
CA VAL A 145 -27.18 28.15 -9.61
C VAL A 145 -27.28 26.83 -8.86
N MET A 146 -28.29 26.65 -8.00
CA MET A 146 -28.49 25.38 -7.27
C MET A 146 -28.75 24.19 -8.20
N VAL A 147 -29.57 24.37 -9.24
CA VAL A 147 -29.81 23.34 -10.26
C VAL A 147 -28.51 22.99 -10.96
N PHE A 148 -27.71 24.00 -11.35
CA PHE A 148 -26.41 23.76 -11.94
C PHE A 148 -25.51 22.94 -11.02
N CYS A 149 -25.38 23.31 -9.74
CA CYS A 149 -24.59 22.56 -8.75
C CYS A 149 -25.01 21.09 -8.64
N VAL A 150 -26.32 20.79 -8.60
CA VAL A 150 -26.80 19.40 -8.52
C VAL A 150 -26.46 18.62 -9.79
N LEU A 151 -26.55 19.25 -10.96
CA LEU A 151 -26.27 18.60 -12.25
C LEU A 151 -24.77 18.42 -12.52
N SER A 152 -23.94 19.37 -12.11
CA SER A 152 -22.49 19.33 -12.32
C SER A 152 -21.75 18.51 -11.26
N MET A 153 -22.41 18.20 -10.13
CA MET A 153 -21.84 17.43 -9.02
C MET A 153 -21.09 16.16 -9.44
N PRO A 154 -21.60 15.26 -10.32
CA PRO A 154 -20.89 14.03 -10.67
C PRO A 154 -19.58 14.33 -11.40
N LEU A 155 -19.64 15.22 -12.38
CA LEU A 155 -18.48 15.60 -13.17
C LEU A 155 -17.40 16.21 -12.27
N VAL A 156 -17.79 17.15 -11.40
CA VAL A 156 -16.87 17.80 -10.46
C VAL A 156 -16.30 16.82 -9.44
N GLY A 157 -17.15 15.97 -8.86
CA GLY A 157 -16.76 15.00 -7.85
C GLY A 157 -15.82 13.92 -8.40
N TYR A 158 -16.13 13.32 -9.55
CA TYR A 158 -15.27 12.31 -10.17
C TYR A 158 -13.99 12.90 -10.76
N LEU A 159 -14.00 14.14 -11.29
CA LEU A 159 -12.76 14.81 -11.68
C LEU A 159 -11.85 15.07 -10.46
N THR A 160 -12.42 15.47 -9.33
CA THR A 160 -11.66 15.66 -8.07
C THR A 160 -11.08 14.33 -7.58
N LEU A 161 -11.88 13.26 -7.64
CA LEU A 161 -11.46 11.90 -7.29
C LEU A 161 -10.32 11.42 -8.19
N ALA A 162 -10.49 11.54 -9.51
CA ALA A 162 -9.48 11.12 -10.48
C ALA A 162 -8.16 11.90 -10.30
N ASP A 163 -8.23 13.22 -10.12
CA ASP A 163 -7.06 14.06 -9.88
C ASP A 163 -6.31 13.67 -8.60
N SER A 164 -7.05 13.39 -7.52
CA SER A 164 -6.45 12.98 -6.24
C SER A 164 -5.87 11.56 -6.28
N ALA A 165 -6.54 10.65 -6.99
CA ALA A 165 -6.12 9.25 -7.13
C ALA A 165 -4.89 9.13 -8.04
N CYS A 166 -4.95 9.67 -9.25
CA CYS A 166 -3.82 9.68 -10.19
C CYS A 166 -2.65 10.49 -9.63
N GLY A 167 -2.92 11.64 -9.00
CA GLY A 167 -1.88 12.44 -8.34
C GLY A 167 -1.14 11.65 -7.26
N ALA A 168 -1.85 10.95 -6.37
CA ALA A 168 -1.22 10.15 -5.33
C ALA A 168 -0.46 8.93 -5.85
N LEU A 169 -0.97 8.29 -6.91
CA LEU A 169 -0.29 7.19 -7.58
C LEU A 169 1.05 7.64 -8.19
N ILE A 170 1.04 8.76 -8.91
CA ILE A 170 2.24 9.33 -9.58
C ILE A 170 3.20 9.94 -8.56
N GLU A 171 2.71 10.57 -7.49
CA GLU A 171 3.57 11.15 -6.45
C GLU A 171 4.51 10.10 -5.84
N ASN A 172 3.98 8.91 -5.54
CA ASN A 172 4.79 7.84 -4.97
C ASN A 172 5.47 6.96 -6.04
N GLY A 173 4.74 6.61 -7.09
CA GLY A 173 5.22 5.67 -8.10
C GLY A 173 6.09 6.29 -9.20
N GLY A 174 6.00 7.61 -9.44
CA GLY A 174 6.81 8.30 -10.44
C GLY A 174 6.65 7.81 -11.89
N GLU A 175 7.76 7.81 -12.63
CA GLU A 175 7.82 7.36 -14.02
C GLU A 175 7.66 5.83 -14.13
N GLU A 176 7.94 5.10 -13.05
CA GLU A 176 7.82 3.64 -12.96
C GLU A 176 6.36 3.16 -13.07
N VAL A 177 5.39 4.03 -12.76
CA VAL A 177 3.97 3.76 -13.00
C VAL A 177 3.68 3.55 -14.49
N ASP A 178 4.37 4.31 -15.36
CA ASP A 178 4.18 4.23 -16.80
C ASP A 178 4.89 3.01 -17.41
N GLU A 179 5.97 2.52 -16.78
CA GLU A 179 6.66 1.30 -17.21
C GLU A 179 5.83 0.03 -16.98
N LEU A 180 4.99 0.02 -15.94
CA LEU A 180 4.07 -1.09 -15.63
C LEU A 180 2.76 -1.03 -16.41
N ALA A 181 2.40 0.14 -16.94
CA ALA A 181 1.24 0.31 -17.79
C ALA A 181 1.52 -0.29 -19.19
N LYS A 182 1.07 -1.53 -19.42
CA LYS A 182 1.16 -2.17 -20.74
C LYS A 182 0.42 -1.31 -21.80
N ASP A 183 1.21 -0.79 -22.74
CA ASP A 183 0.84 -0.12 -24.01
C ASP A 183 0.19 1.29 -23.95
N ASP A 184 0.84 2.23 -24.67
CA ASP A 184 0.36 3.49 -25.28
C ASP A 184 -0.25 4.62 -24.41
N ILE A 185 -0.42 4.46 -23.09
CA ILE A 185 -0.95 5.53 -22.23
C ILE A 185 0.06 5.89 -21.14
N ASN A 186 0.75 7.02 -21.35
CA ASN A 186 1.54 7.66 -20.31
C ASN A 186 0.59 8.35 -19.31
N LEU A 187 0.44 7.74 -18.12
CA LEU A 187 -0.45 8.20 -17.07
C LEU A 187 0.02 9.55 -16.51
N CYS A 188 1.32 9.79 -16.42
CA CYS A 188 1.87 11.10 -16.05
C CYS A 188 1.39 12.20 -16.99
N ASP A 189 1.41 11.94 -18.30
CA ASP A 189 0.94 12.86 -19.33
C ASP A 189 -0.58 13.04 -19.26
N VAL A 190 -1.34 11.97 -19.09
CA VAL A 190 -2.81 12.07 -18.93
C VAL A 190 -3.16 12.88 -17.69
N GLN A 191 -2.48 12.63 -16.57
CA GLN A 191 -2.70 13.38 -15.33
C GLN A 191 -2.34 14.86 -15.53
N ASN A 192 -1.13 15.16 -16.01
CA ASN A 192 -0.61 16.53 -16.08
C ASN A 192 -1.24 17.36 -17.21
N ASN A 193 -1.58 16.75 -18.35
CA ASN A 193 -2.10 17.46 -19.53
C ASN A 193 -3.64 17.42 -19.64
N VAL A 194 -4.30 16.43 -19.03
CA VAL A 194 -5.75 16.25 -19.13
C VAL A 194 -6.45 16.39 -17.79
N ILE A 195 -6.21 15.48 -16.83
CA ILE A 195 -7.02 15.38 -15.60
C ILE A 195 -6.79 16.60 -14.71
N HIS A 196 -5.54 16.89 -14.35
CA HIS A 196 -5.19 17.98 -13.44
C HIS A 196 -5.63 19.36 -13.98
N PRO A 197 -5.40 19.72 -15.27
CA PRO A 197 -5.91 20.97 -15.82
C PRO A 197 -7.44 21.09 -15.83
N LEU A 198 -8.17 19.97 -15.95
CA LEU A 198 -9.64 19.98 -15.88
C LEU A 198 -10.12 20.13 -14.43
N ALA A 199 -9.54 19.38 -13.50
CA ALA A 199 -9.87 19.38 -12.07
C ALA A 199 -9.52 20.72 -11.39
N SER A 200 -8.34 21.28 -11.70
CA SER A 200 -7.88 22.58 -11.19
C SER A 200 -8.57 23.78 -11.84
N SER A 201 -9.42 23.56 -12.85
CA SER A 201 -10.10 24.66 -13.54
C SER A 201 -11.01 25.43 -12.57
N ARG A 202 -11.09 26.76 -12.75
CA ARG A 202 -11.79 27.65 -11.81
C ARG A 202 -13.26 27.28 -11.60
N MET A 203 -13.96 26.84 -12.66
CA MET A 203 -15.36 26.42 -12.52
C MET A 203 -15.51 25.12 -11.74
N VAL A 204 -14.61 24.16 -11.92
CA VAL A 204 -14.64 22.89 -11.19
C VAL A 204 -14.31 23.11 -9.72
N THR A 205 -13.25 23.86 -9.42
CA THR A 205 -12.84 24.17 -8.04
C THR A 205 -13.89 24.96 -7.27
N GLU A 206 -14.43 26.04 -7.84
CA GLU A 206 -15.46 26.86 -7.16
C GLU A 206 -16.79 26.12 -6.99
N THR A 207 -17.21 25.33 -7.99
CA THR A 207 -18.40 24.48 -7.85
C THR A 207 -18.17 23.38 -6.82
N GLY A 208 -16.99 22.76 -6.86
CA GLY A 208 -16.57 21.65 -6.00
C GLY A 208 -16.55 21.99 -4.52
N ARG A 209 -16.18 23.22 -4.15
CA ARG A 209 -16.25 23.70 -2.76
C ARG A 209 -17.62 23.47 -2.12
N ILE A 210 -18.69 23.56 -2.91
CA ILE A 210 -20.07 23.38 -2.46
C ILE A 210 -20.53 21.94 -2.74
N THR A 211 -20.38 21.47 -3.98
CA THR A 211 -20.95 20.18 -4.41
C THR A 211 -20.23 18.99 -3.77
N ASN A 212 -18.91 19.06 -3.60
CA ASN A 212 -18.17 17.94 -3.01
C ASN A 212 -18.58 17.74 -1.56
N LYS A 213 -18.58 18.83 -0.77
CA LYS A 213 -18.91 18.77 0.66
C LYS A 213 -20.38 18.45 0.94
N LEU A 214 -21.32 19.02 0.17
CA LEU A 214 -22.75 18.91 0.48
C LEU A 214 -23.45 17.74 -0.21
N LEU A 215 -22.94 17.28 -1.35
CA LEU A 215 -23.62 16.26 -2.16
C LEU A 215 -22.73 15.04 -2.41
N PHE A 216 -21.53 15.21 -2.97
CA PHE A 216 -20.67 14.10 -3.36
C PHE A 216 -20.16 13.28 -2.17
N THR A 217 -19.44 13.90 -1.24
CA THR A 217 -18.91 13.19 -0.06
C THR A 217 -20.01 12.48 0.72
N PRO A 218 -21.17 13.09 1.05
CA PRO A 218 -22.26 12.35 1.70
C PRO A 218 -22.78 11.15 0.91
N LEU A 219 -22.84 11.24 -0.42
CA LEU A 219 -23.26 10.14 -1.30
C LEU A 219 -22.23 9.02 -1.36
N THR A 220 -20.95 9.37 -1.36
CA THR A 220 -19.80 8.46 -1.45
C THR A 220 -19.16 8.15 -0.09
N THR A 221 -19.92 8.29 1.00
CA THR A 221 -19.49 7.91 2.36
C THR A 221 -20.33 6.74 2.85
N TYR A 222 -19.68 5.64 3.22
CA TYR A 222 -20.31 4.41 3.71
C TYR A 222 -19.79 4.03 5.10
N GLN A 223 -20.51 3.12 5.74
CA GLN A 223 -20.08 2.48 6.98
C GLN A 223 -19.63 1.06 6.62
N VAL A 224 -18.36 0.75 6.87
CA VAL A 224 -17.77 -0.57 6.69
C VAL A 224 -17.33 -1.01 8.08
N ASP A 225 -17.97 -2.05 8.62
CA ASP A 225 -17.68 -2.62 9.95
C ASP A 225 -17.61 -1.56 11.08
N GLY A 226 -18.55 -0.61 11.05
CA GLY A 226 -18.67 0.47 12.03
C GLY A 226 -17.70 1.65 11.82
N ARG A 227 -16.86 1.60 10.79
CA ARG A 227 -15.95 2.68 10.38
C ARG A 227 -16.55 3.49 9.26
N ARG A 228 -16.41 4.82 9.36
CA ARG A 228 -16.81 5.74 8.30
C ARG A 228 -15.74 5.76 7.22
N VAL A 229 -16.10 5.31 6.04
CA VAL A 229 -15.22 5.21 4.88
C VAL A 229 -15.67 6.20 3.81
N GLU A 230 -14.76 7.04 3.35
CA GLU A 230 -15.02 8.03 2.29
C GLU A 230 -14.27 7.65 1.01
N LEU A 231 -14.98 7.55 -0.12
CA LEU A 231 -14.40 7.09 -1.39
C LEU A 231 -13.14 7.88 -1.78
N LEU A 232 -13.16 9.20 -1.60
CA LEU A 232 -12.04 10.07 -1.95
C LEU A 232 -10.79 9.70 -1.15
N ASN A 233 -10.90 9.59 0.17
CA ASN A 233 -9.77 9.34 1.04
C ASN A 233 -9.22 7.92 0.82
N GLU A 234 -10.10 6.90 0.75
CA GLU A 234 -9.63 5.52 0.55
C GLU A 234 -9.00 5.31 -0.82
N THR A 235 -9.58 5.89 -1.89
CA THR A 235 -9.00 5.75 -3.22
C THR A 235 -7.63 6.43 -3.28
N THR A 236 -7.50 7.61 -2.66
CA THR A 236 -6.21 8.31 -2.57
C THR A 236 -5.19 7.51 -1.76
N SER A 237 -5.54 6.98 -0.59
CA SER A 237 -4.62 6.15 0.21
C SER A 237 -4.23 4.88 -0.53
N LEU A 238 -5.18 4.19 -1.18
CA LEU A 238 -4.91 2.99 -1.97
C LEU A 238 -3.98 3.30 -3.15
N CYS A 239 -4.22 4.38 -3.88
CA CYS A 239 -3.34 4.80 -4.98
C CYS A 239 -1.94 5.19 -4.48
N ARG A 240 -1.84 5.82 -3.31
CA ARG A 240 -0.55 6.20 -2.70
C ARG A 240 0.27 4.96 -2.31
N VAL A 241 -0.37 3.99 -1.65
CA VAL A 241 0.26 2.70 -1.31
C VAL A 241 0.63 1.91 -2.56
N ALA A 242 -0.24 1.88 -3.56
CA ALA A 242 0.05 1.22 -4.83
C ALA A 242 1.27 1.84 -5.54
N GLY A 243 1.33 3.18 -5.61
CA GLY A 243 2.47 3.89 -6.17
C GLY A 243 3.75 3.63 -5.40
N GLY A 244 3.69 3.61 -4.08
CA GLY A 244 4.86 3.31 -3.26
C GLY A 244 5.33 1.86 -3.42
N SER A 245 4.40 0.91 -3.55
CA SER A 245 4.72 -0.50 -3.79
C SER A 245 5.38 -0.72 -5.15
N ILE A 246 4.96 0.05 -6.17
CA ILE A 246 5.62 0.07 -7.49
C ILE A 246 7.07 0.55 -7.35
N ALA A 247 7.29 1.67 -6.66
CA ALA A 247 8.64 2.20 -6.45
C ALA A 247 9.53 1.19 -5.71
N VAL A 248 9.01 0.52 -4.67
CA VAL A 248 9.71 -0.54 -3.94
C VAL A 248 10.07 -1.71 -4.86
N ALA A 249 9.13 -2.17 -5.69
CA ALA A 249 9.37 -3.25 -6.63
C ALA A 249 10.49 -2.88 -7.64
N THR A 250 10.51 -1.64 -8.13
CA THR A 250 11.58 -1.17 -9.02
C THR A 250 12.94 -1.10 -8.33
N ILE A 251 13.00 -0.72 -7.05
CA ILE A 251 14.25 -0.77 -6.26
C ILE A 251 14.81 -2.19 -6.22
N LEU A 252 13.93 -3.18 -6.02
CA LEU A 252 14.31 -4.60 -5.95
C LEU A 252 14.70 -5.18 -7.32
N ASP A 253 14.11 -4.69 -8.42
CA ASP A 253 14.33 -5.22 -9.76
C ASP A 253 15.52 -4.59 -10.50
N LYS A 254 15.75 -3.28 -10.36
CA LYS A 254 16.66 -2.55 -11.27
C LYS A 254 18.07 -2.29 -10.76
N SER A 255 18.40 -2.57 -9.50
CA SER A 255 19.74 -2.47 -8.84
C SER A 255 20.65 -1.26 -9.18
N THR A 256 20.18 -0.27 -9.93
CA THR A 256 20.97 0.79 -10.54
C THR A 256 20.37 2.13 -10.13
N GLU A 257 21.06 2.79 -9.20
CA GLU A 257 20.81 4.13 -8.65
C GLU A 257 19.41 4.36 -8.08
N ILE A 258 19.30 4.11 -6.77
CA ILE A 258 18.12 4.45 -5.97
C ILE A 258 18.03 5.97 -5.84
N THR A 259 16.89 6.52 -6.22
CA THR A 259 16.65 7.97 -6.18
C THR A 259 16.28 8.46 -4.78
N ASP A 260 16.49 9.74 -4.48
CA ASP A 260 16.02 10.38 -3.24
C ASP A 260 14.51 10.18 -3.02
N ARG A 261 13.73 10.15 -4.11
CA ARG A 261 12.29 9.89 -4.08
C ARG A 261 12.01 8.48 -3.56
N GLN A 262 12.62 7.47 -4.18
CA GLN A 262 12.48 6.06 -3.80
C GLN A 262 12.91 5.83 -2.35
N MET A 263 13.98 6.47 -1.90
CA MET A 263 14.42 6.42 -0.52
C MET A 263 13.40 6.98 0.45
N LYS A 264 12.81 8.15 0.13
CA LYS A 264 11.73 8.73 0.92
C LYS A 264 10.51 7.80 0.98
N ILE A 265 10.19 7.10 -0.11
CA ILE A 265 9.08 6.14 -0.14
C ILE A 265 9.30 4.97 0.82
N LEU A 266 10.53 4.47 0.93
CA LEU A 266 10.85 3.43 1.93
C LEU A 266 10.58 3.94 3.36
N GLU A 267 10.82 5.21 3.64
CA GLU A 267 10.55 5.80 4.96
C GLU A 267 9.06 6.06 5.22
N THR A 268 8.27 6.40 4.20
CA THR A 268 6.89 6.89 4.38
C THR A 268 5.80 5.89 3.98
N LEU A 269 6.11 4.82 3.25
CA LEU A 269 5.08 3.90 2.74
C LEU A 269 4.32 3.18 3.86
N ALA A 270 4.99 2.84 4.96
CA ALA A 270 4.31 2.27 6.12
C ALA A 270 3.30 3.25 6.73
N ASP A 271 3.64 4.53 6.82
CA ASP A 271 2.73 5.58 7.32
C ASP A 271 1.54 5.77 6.36
N ASP A 272 1.80 5.74 5.05
CA ASP A 272 0.77 5.81 4.01
C ASP A 272 -0.20 4.63 4.08
N PHE A 273 0.31 3.45 4.41
CA PHE A 273 -0.49 2.26 4.67
C PHE A 273 -1.32 2.40 5.96
N GLY A 274 -0.70 2.88 7.05
CA GLY A 274 -1.35 3.15 8.34
C GLY A 274 -2.48 4.19 8.28
N ASN A 275 -2.44 5.09 7.30
CA ASN A 275 -3.47 6.11 7.08
C ASN A 275 -4.84 5.54 6.65
N SER A 276 -4.93 4.25 6.27
CA SER A 276 -6.21 3.58 6.02
C SER A 276 -6.37 2.36 6.92
N ALA A 277 -7.34 2.44 7.83
CA ALA A 277 -7.73 1.31 8.66
C ALA A 277 -8.24 0.12 7.81
N THR A 278 -8.83 0.41 6.64
CA THR A 278 -9.30 -0.63 5.71
C THR A 278 -8.13 -1.36 5.06
N LEU A 279 -7.09 -0.62 4.63
CA LEU A 279 -5.86 -1.23 4.11
C LEU A 279 -5.13 -2.04 5.17
N CYS A 280 -5.06 -1.53 6.41
CA CYS A 280 -4.46 -2.26 7.53
C CYS A 280 -5.17 -3.60 7.79
N GLU A 281 -6.49 -3.61 7.79
CA GLU A 281 -7.28 -4.81 8.01
C GLU A 281 -7.12 -5.82 6.86
N ILE A 282 -7.39 -5.40 5.62
CA ILE A 282 -7.27 -6.28 4.43
C ILE A 282 -5.82 -6.78 4.25
N GLY A 283 -4.83 -5.90 4.41
CA GLY A 283 -3.44 -6.31 4.26
C GLY A 283 -2.96 -7.22 5.38
N SER A 284 -3.47 -7.06 6.61
CA SER A 284 -3.15 -7.99 7.70
C SER A 284 -3.76 -9.36 7.49
N GLU A 285 -5.01 -9.43 7.01
CA GLU A 285 -5.65 -10.69 6.59
C GLU A 285 -4.87 -11.35 5.46
N PHE A 286 -4.43 -10.56 4.48
CA PHE A 286 -3.61 -11.07 3.38
C PHE A 286 -2.28 -11.63 3.88
N LEU A 287 -1.51 -10.87 4.68
CA LEU A 287 -0.20 -11.31 5.16
C LEU A 287 -0.31 -12.52 6.08
N SER A 288 -1.27 -12.52 7.02
CA SER A 288 -1.50 -13.66 7.92
C SER A 288 -1.98 -14.90 7.17
N GLY A 289 -2.95 -14.74 6.27
CA GLY A 289 -3.49 -15.81 5.46
C GLY A 289 -2.47 -16.41 4.49
N ALA A 290 -1.76 -15.56 3.74
CA ALA A 290 -0.71 -15.98 2.82
C ALA A 290 0.41 -16.70 3.56
N SER A 291 0.89 -16.16 4.68
CA SER A 291 1.94 -16.79 5.47
C SER A 291 1.52 -18.16 5.99
N THR A 292 0.30 -18.28 6.50
CA THR A 292 -0.23 -19.55 7.01
C THR A 292 -0.35 -20.58 5.88
N ALA A 293 -0.94 -20.21 4.74
CA ALA A 293 -1.13 -21.10 3.61
C ALA A 293 0.21 -21.55 2.99
N TRP A 294 1.15 -20.63 2.81
CA TRP A 294 2.45 -20.90 2.22
C TRP A 294 3.32 -21.80 3.08
N LEU A 295 3.31 -21.61 4.40
CA LEU A 295 4.02 -22.49 5.33
C LEU A 295 3.41 -23.89 5.41
N ASP A 296 2.09 -23.99 5.17
CA ASP A 296 1.37 -25.25 5.00
C ASP A 296 1.62 -25.93 3.63
N GLY A 297 2.42 -25.32 2.75
CA GLY A 297 2.68 -25.81 1.39
C GLY A 297 1.48 -25.68 0.44
N LYS A 298 0.52 -24.82 0.76
CA LYS A 298 -0.68 -24.56 -0.04
C LYS A 298 -0.57 -23.21 -0.76
N PRO A 299 -1.18 -23.05 -1.95
CA PRO A 299 -1.36 -21.73 -2.52
C PRO A 299 -2.33 -20.89 -1.68
N PHE A 300 -2.14 -19.58 -1.68
CA PHE A 300 -3.07 -18.61 -1.11
C PHE A 300 -3.74 -17.84 -2.24
N VAL A 301 -5.05 -18.00 -2.41
CA VAL A 301 -5.80 -17.31 -3.49
C VAL A 301 -5.16 -17.57 -4.86
N GLY A 302 -4.78 -18.83 -5.11
CA GLY A 302 -4.06 -19.23 -6.33
C GLY A 302 -2.59 -18.78 -6.44
N ILE A 303 -2.08 -17.98 -5.50
CA ILE A 303 -0.68 -17.53 -5.46
C ILE A 303 0.15 -18.57 -4.71
N LYS A 304 1.10 -19.18 -5.42
CA LYS A 304 2.08 -20.10 -4.81
C LYS A 304 3.09 -19.31 -3.98
N LYS A 305 3.63 -19.97 -2.94
CA LYS A 305 4.76 -19.45 -2.18
C LYS A 305 5.90 -19.11 -3.15
N PRO A 306 6.55 -17.94 -3.02
CA PRO A 306 7.77 -17.66 -3.75
C PRO A 306 8.82 -18.77 -3.49
N GLU A 307 9.66 -19.07 -4.47
CA GLU A 307 10.73 -20.06 -4.32
C GLU A 307 12.05 -19.29 -4.31
N PRO A 308 12.59 -18.93 -3.13
CA PRO A 308 13.87 -18.27 -3.03
C PRO A 308 14.99 -19.31 -3.23
N ASP A 309 16.23 -18.85 -3.33
CA ASP A 309 17.39 -19.74 -3.25
C ASP A 309 17.29 -20.63 -2.00
N GLU A 310 17.78 -21.87 -2.08
CA GLU A 310 17.78 -22.84 -0.99
C GLU A 310 18.49 -22.28 0.26
N LEU A 311 19.50 -21.43 0.05
CA LEU A 311 20.16 -20.67 1.11
C LEU A 311 19.19 -19.74 1.88
N LEU A 312 18.26 -19.11 1.17
CA LEU A 312 17.34 -18.09 1.70
C LEU A 312 16.01 -18.67 2.19
N ALA A 313 15.65 -19.90 1.77
CA ALA A 313 14.38 -20.55 2.10
C ALA A 313 14.06 -20.56 3.61
N PRO A 314 14.96 -20.99 4.52
CA PRO A 314 14.67 -20.97 5.96
C PRO A 314 14.47 -19.56 6.53
N THR A 315 15.17 -18.55 5.98
CA THR A 315 15.00 -17.16 6.41
C THR A 315 13.64 -16.63 5.97
N MET A 316 13.19 -16.99 4.76
CA MET A 316 11.85 -16.64 4.30
C MET A 316 10.77 -17.30 5.16
N ASP A 317 10.97 -18.55 5.57
CA ASP A 317 10.03 -19.24 6.47
C ASP A 317 9.92 -18.57 7.83
N ALA A 318 11.05 -18.12 8.40
CA ALA A 318 11.03 -17.36 9.64
C ALA A 318 10.28 -16.02 9.51
N VAL A 319 10.46 -15.32 8.38
CA VAL A 319 9.71 -14.08 8.08
C VAL A 319 8.21 -14.36 7.98
N LEU A 320 7.81 -15.43 7.27
CA LEU A 320 6.41 -15.84 7.18
C LEU A 320 5.85 -16.20 8.57
N GLU A 321 6.63 -16.85 9.42
CA GLU A 321 6.21 -17.24 10.77
C GLU A 321 5.87 -16.01 11.64
N VAL A 322 6.62 -14.91 11.50
CA VAL A 322 6.29 -13.63 12.14
C VAL A 322 4.96 -13.08 11.61
N PHE A 323 4.79 -13.08 10.28
CA PHE A 323 3.62 -12.49 9.63
C PHE A 323 2.31 -13.28 9.84
N LYS A 324 2.35 -14.55 10.25
CA LYS A 324 1.13 -15.30 10.65
C LYS A 324 0.30 -14.59 11.71
N SER A 325 0.96 -13.88 12.61
CA SER A 325 0.31 -13.13 13.71
C SER A 325 -0.03 -11.67 13.35
N SER A 326 0.03 -11.31 12.07
CA SER A 326 -0.29 -9.95 11.62
C SER A 326 -1.75 -9.61 11.84
N ASP A 327 -2.00 -8.41 12.35
CA ASP A 327 -3.32 -7.82 12.52
C ASP A 327 -3.29 -6.32 12.19
N SER A 328 -4.47 -5.71 12.13
CA SER A 328 -4.63 -4.29 11.79
C SER A 328 -3.90 -3.31 12.72
N SER A 329 -3.48 -3.73 13.92
CA SER A 329 -2.79 -2.88 14.90
C SER A 329 -1.27 -2.95 14.83
N ASN A 330 -0.73 -4.02 14.23
CA ASN A 330 0.70 -4.31 14.22
C ASN A 330 1.34 -4.25 12.82
N ILE A 331 0.55 -4.41 11.76
CA ILE A 331 1.03 -4.44 10.36
C ILE A 331 1.81 -3.18 9.95
N GLU A 332 1.39 -2.01 10.43
CA GLU A 332 2.09 -0.75 10.13
C GLU A 332 3.53 -0.76 10.68
N GLY A 333 3.71 -1.22 11.92
CA GLY A 333 5.02 -1.31 12.56
C GLY A 333 5.91 -2.37 11.90
N ASP A 334 5.34 -3.51 11.54
CA ASP A 334 6.04 -4.56 10.82
C ASP A 334 6.52 -4.10 9.44
N LEU A 335 5.63 -3.50 8.66
CA LEU A 335 5.96 -2.96 7.34
C LEU A 335 7.01 -1.85 7.45
N ARG A 336 6.92 -0.97 8.45
CA ARG A 336 7.94 0.05 8.72
C ARG A 336 9.30 -0.59 8.96
N THR A 337 9.35 -1.64 9.78
CA THR A 337 10.60 -2.36 10.07
C THR A 337 11.21 -2.93 8.79
N VAL A 338 10.41 -3.61 7.96
CA VAL A 338 10.88 -4.19 6.69
C VAL A 338 11.35 -3.12 5.71
N LEU A 339 10.60 -2.02 5.57
CA LEU A 339 10.97 -0.94 4.66
C LEU A 339 12.20 -0.16 5.13
N HIS A 340 12.38 0.01 6.44
CA HIS A 340 13.62 0.57 6.99
C HIS A 340 14.83 -0.32 6.75
N MET A 341 14.70 -1.65 6.94
CA MET A 341 15.77 -2.58 6.58
C MET A 341 16.14 -2.46 5.10
N LEU A 342 15.13 -2.39 4.22
CA LEU A 342 15.35 -2.19 2.79
C LEU A 342 16.01 -0.84 2.51
N ALA A 343 15.66 0.21 3.23
CA ALA A 343 16.29 1.54 3.13
C ALA A 343 17.76 1.50 3.55
N SER A 344 18.10 0.80 4.61
CA SER A 344 19.49 0.62 5.06
C SER A 344 20.30 -0.17 4.02
N LEU A 345 19.77 -1.30 3.52
CA LEU A 345 20.40 -2.07 2.44
C LEU A 345 20.63 -1.25 1.16
N ALA A 346 19.64 -0.44 0.81
CA ALA A 346 19.69 0.47 -0.32
C ALA A 346 20.76 1.56 -0.17
N ARG A 347 20.81 2.24 0.98
CA ARG A 347 21.80 3.30 1.27
C ARG A 347 23.22 2.77 1.29
N SER A 348 23.39 1.57 1.83
CA SER A 348 24.67 0.91 1.95
C SER A 348 25.20 0.38 0.62
N GLY A 349 24.41 0.44 -0.47
CA GLY A 349 24.83 -0.04 -1.78
C GLY A 349 24.83 -1.57 -1.92
N VAL A 350 24.40 -2.30 -0.88
CA VAL A 350 24.32 -3.78 -0.87
C VAL A 350 23.45 -4.29 -2.03
N LEU A 351 22.34 -3.60 -2.32
CA LEU A 351 21.45 -3.94 -3.42
C LEU A 351 22.08 -3.76 -4.82
N ARG A 352 23.22 -3.05 -4.93
CA ARG A 352 23.94 -2.82 -6.19
C ARG A 352 25.02 -3.88 -6.44
N GLU A 353 25.64 -4.38 -5.39
CA GLU A 353 26.81 -5.28 -5.46
C GLU A 353 26.43 -6.77 -5.41
N THR A 354 25.16 -7.11 -5.62
CA THR A 354 24.66 -8.50 -5.51
C THR A 354 25.23 -9.46 -6.56
N GLU A 355 25.88 -8.96 -7.61
CA GLU A 355 26.46 -9.80 -8.68
C GLU A 355 27.90 -10.30 -8.36
N GLN A 356 28.62 -9.63 -7.46
CA GLN A 356 30.01 -9.99 -7.10
C GLN A 356 30.15 -10.18 -5.59
N PHE A 357 30.26 -11.44 -5.17
CA PHE A 357 30.29 -11.82 -3.77
C PHE A 357 31.38 -11.09 -2.95
N GLU A 358 32.57 -10.89 -3.51
CA GLU A 358 33.66 -10.14 -2.84
C GLU A 358 33.29 -8.66 -2.61
N ASN A 359 32.70 -7.99 -3.60
CA ASN A 359 32.26 -6.60 -3.44
C ASN A 359 31.09 -6.48 -2.47
N LEU A 360 30.19 -7.47 -2.47
CA LEU A 360 29.07 -7.57 -1.53
C LEU A 360 29.58 -7.67 -0.09
N LEU A 361 30.56 -8.54 0.18
CA LEU A 361 31.16 -8.70 1.51
C LEU A 361 31.89 -7.44 1.98
N ASN A 362 32.68 -6.82 1.09
CA ASN A 362 33.35 -5.54 1.39
C ASN A 362 32.32 -4.45 1.71
N THR A 363 31.26 -4.37 0.91
CA THR A 363 30.19 -3.39 1.12
C THR A 363 29.43 -3.64 2.44
N LEU A 364 29.14 -4.90 2.77
CA LEU A 364 28.51 -5.26 4.05
C LEU A 364 29.39 -4.88 5.25
N GLY A 365 30.69 -5.19 5.19
CA GLY A 365 31.63 -4.90 6.27
C GLY A 365 32.00 -3.43 6.45
N GLU A 366 32.10 -2.66 5.36
CA GLU A 366 32.42 -1.23 5.43
C GLU A 366 31.21 -0.34 5.75
N SER A 367 29.99 -0.80 5.46
CA SER A 367 28.77 0.01 5.62
C SER A 367 28.16 -0.03 7.02
N GLY A 368 28.48 -1.01 7.86
CA GLY A 368 27.82 -1.22 9.15
C GLY A 368 26.31 -1.53 9.03
N VAL A 369 25.86 -1.94 7.85
CA VAL A 369 24.44 -2.14 7.54
C VAL A 369 23.80 -3.27 8.35
N ILE A 370 24.57 -4.29 8.75
CA ILE A 370 24.05 -5.41 9.53
C ILE A 370 23.74 -4.94 10.95
N GLU A 371 24.59 -4.13 11.57
CA GLU A 371 24.27 -3.48 12.86
C GLU A 371 22.99 -2.64 12.77
N GLU A 372 22.82 -1.90 11.67
CA GLU A 372 21.62 -1.10 11.43
C GLU A 372 20.38 -2.00 11.30
N ILE A 373 20.45 -3.09 10.52
CA ILE A 373 19.36 -4.07 10.36
C ILE A 373 19.02 -4.74 11.69
N ILE A 374 20.01 -5.22 12.45
CA ILE A 374 19.81 -5.83 13.76
C ILE A 374 19.07 -4.84 14.68
N ARG A 375 19.54 -3.59 14.74
CA ARG A 375 18.91 -2.55 15.55
C ARG A 375 17.46 -2.26 15.13
N GLU A 376 17.16 -2.22 13.84
CA GLU A 376 15.78 -2.05 13.36
C GLU A 376 14.90 -3.26 13.74
N LEU A 377 15.41 -4.49 13.62
CA LEU A 377 14.69 -5.71 14.02
C LEU A 377 14.44 -5.76 15.54
N GLU A 378 15.43 -5.42 16.36
CA GLU A 378 15.30 -5.38 17.82
C GLU A 378 14.33 -4.28 18.29
N SER A 379 14.20 -3.20 17.51
CA SER A 379 13.25 -2.12 17.82
C SER A 379 11.79 -2.56 17.74
N ASN A 380 11.51 -3.64 16.99
CA ASN A 380 10.19 -4.25 16.89
C ASN A 380 10.21 -5.64 17.54
N ALA A 381 9.57 -5.76 18.70
CA ALA A 381 9.54 -7.01 19.48
C ALA A 381 9.04 -8.25 18.69
N ARG A 382 8.22 -8.07 17.65
CA ARG A 382 7.75 -9.18 16.80
C ARG A 382 8.77 -9.61 15.75
N MET A 383 9.65 -8.71 15.33
CA MET A 383 10.70 -8.94 14.34
C MET A 383 12.05 -9.34 14.98
N ALA A 384 12.23 -9.11 16.28
CA ALA A 384 13.42 -9.52 17.03
C ALA A 384 13.87 -10.98 16.82
N PRO A 385 12.97 -11.99 16.71
CA PRO A 385 13.38 -13.36 16.39
C PRO A 385 14.11 -13.52 15.06
N LEU A 386 13.95 -12.59 14.12
CA LEU A 386 14.65 -12.62 12.83
C LEU A 386 16.13 -12.27 12.95
N VAL A 387 16.57 -11.63 14.03
CA VAL A 387 18.00 -11.36 14.28
C VAL A 387 18.77 -12.68 14.25
N THR A 388 18.30 -13.68 15.00
CA THR A 388 18.89 -15.02 15.02
C THR A 388 18.88 -15.67 13.64
N GLU A 389 17.89 -15.38 12.78
CA GLU A 389 17.86 -15.97 11.45
C GLU A 389 18.74 -15.28 10.42
N ILE A 390 19.01 -13.99 10.59
CA ILE A 390 20.07 -13.30 9.87
C ILE A 390 21.44 -13.86 10.27
N SER A 391 21.66 -14.11 11.56
CA SER A 391 22.84 -14.81 12.07
C SER A 391 23.04 -16.17 11.39
N ASN A 392 21.98 -16.98 11.40
CA ASN A 392 22.00 -18.31 10.79
C ASN A 392 22.16 -18.25 9.28
N LEU A 393 21.65 -17.21 8.60
CA LEU A 393 21.87 -17.00 7.18
C LEU A 393 23.35 -16.72 6.89
N GLY A 394 24.01 -15.86 7.69
CA GLY A 394 25.44 -15.60 7.59
C GLY A 394 26.27 -16.87 7.78
N LEU A 395 25.92 -17.69 8.79
CA LEU A 395 26.54 -19.00 9.02
C LEU A 395 26.35 -19.97 7.85
N ARG A 396 25.15 -20.02 7.28
CA ARG A 396 24.86 -20.86 6.10
C ARG A 396 25.65 -20.39 4.88
N ALA A 397 25.74 -19.09 4.65
CA ALA A 397 26.53 -18.51 3.55
C ALA A 397 28.02 -18.83 3.72
N LEU A 398 28.57 -18.65 4.93
CA LEU A 398 29.95 -19.04 5.25
C LEU A 398 30.17 -20.54 5.05
N ALA A 399 29.26 -21.39 5.52
CA ALA A 399 29.34 -22.84 5.32
C ALA A 399 29.29 -23.24 3.84
N SER A 400 28.50 -22.53 3.02
CA SER A 400 28.42 -22.73 1.57
C SER A 400 29.70 -22.30 0.85
N VAL A 401 30.32 -21.18 1.24
CA VAL A 401 31.61 -20.71 0.67
C VAL A 401 32.76 -21.62 1.07
N LEU A 402 32.75 -22.10 2.32
CA LEU A 402 33.64 -23.16 2.79
C LEU A 402 33.35 -24.52 2.12
N GLY A 403 32.38 -24.56 1.18
CA GLY A 403 31.85 -25.71 0.45
C GLY A 403 32.87 -26.82 0.30
N VAL A 404 32.69 -27.87 1.10
CA VAL A 404 33.63 -28.98 1.27
C VAL A 404 33.84 -29.71 -0.06
N PRO A 405 35.01 -29.58 -0.75
CA PRO A 405 35.46 -30.69 -1.56
C PRO A 405 35.97 -31.75 -0.58
N ALA A 406 35.61 -33.01 -0.79
CA ALA A 406 36.17 -34.15 -0.03
C ALA A 406 37.72 -34.27 -0.12
N ASN A 407 38.39 -33.33 -0.80
CA ASN A 407 39.78 -33.41 -1.25
C ASN A 407 40.67 -32.22 -0.81
N ALA A 408 40.19 -31.25 0.00
CA ALA A 408 41.05 -30.21 0.58
C ALA A 408 41.62 -30.64 1.94
N SER A 409 42.33 -31.76 1.96
CA SER A 409 42.59 -32.62 3.13
C SER A 409 43.65 -32.12 4.15
N GLU A 410 43.96 -30.82 4.24
CA GLU A 410 44.95 -30.36 5.24
C GLU A 410 44.72 -28.92 5.72
N GLN A 411 44.45 -27.97 4.82
CA GLN A 411 44.13 -26.57 5.21
C GLN A 411 42.78 -26.47 5.92
N TYR A 412 41.81 -27.31 5.53
CA TYR A 412 40.49 -27.34 6.15
C TYR A 412 40.53 -27.90 7.57
N ASP A 413 41.15 -29.06 7.78
CA ASP A 413 41.30 -29.64 9.12
C ASP A 413 42.08 -28.70 10.04
N LYS A 414 43.06 -27.98 9.49
CA LYS A 414 43.80 -26.95 10.22
C LYS A 414 42.95 -25.74 10.58
N LEU A 415 42.14 -25.21 9.66
CA LEU A 415 41.20 -24.12 9.96
C LEU A 415 40.17 -24.53 11.02
N MET A 416 39.57 -25.72 10.90
CA MET A 416 38.60 -26.23 11.88
C MET A 416 39.24 -26.44 13.27
N THR A 417 40.49 -26.91 13.30
CA THR A 417 41.27 -27.01 14.54
C THR A 417 41.56 -25.63 15.13
N GLU A 418 42.01 -24.67 14.31
CA GLU A 418 42.34 -23.32 14.76
C GLU A 418 41.10 -22.53 15.23
N LEU A 419 39.93 -22.77 14.63
CA LEU A 419 38.66 -22.24 15.10
C LEU A 419 38.24 -22.91 16.41
N ALA A 420 38.32 -24.23 16.52
CA ALA A 420 38.04 -24.96 17.77
C ALA A 420 38.94 -24.51 18.93
N ASP A 421 40.24 -24.34 18.66
CA ASP A 421 41.22 -23.80 19.60
C ASP A 421 40.87 -22.37 20.03
N SER A 422 40.38 -21.55 19.09
CA SER A 422 39.93 -20.17 19.38
C SER A 422 38.72 -20.17 20.32
N VAL A 423 37.74 -21.05 20.09
CA VAL A 423 36.59 -21.18 21.01
C VAL A 423 37.07 -21.68 22.38
N ASN A 424 37.90 -22.73 22.43
CA ASN A 424 38.44 -23.24 23.69
C ASN A 424 39.24 -22.18 24.47
N ALA A 425 40.01 -21.34 23.76
CA ALA A 425 40.81 -20.28 24.37
C ALA A 425 39.93 -19.21 25.05
N VAL A 426 38.79 -18.85 24.43
CA VAL A 426 37.90 -17.83 25.01
C VAL A 426 37.01 -18.38 26.12
N MET A 427 36.79 -19.69 26.19
CA MET A 427 36.00 -20.30 27.28
C MET A 427 36.63 -20.08 28.66
N ALA A 428 37.92 -19.76 28.72
CA ALA A 428 38.63 -19.38 29.95
C ALA A 428 38.39 -17.91 30.38
N LEU A 429 37.86 -17.06 29.49
CA LEU A 429 37.59 -15.65 29.78
C LEU A 429 36.26 -15.48 30.53
N PRO A 430 36.02 -14.32 31.18
CA PRO A 430 34.72 -13.96 31.72
C PRO A 430 33.65 -13.96 30.63
N GLU A 431 32.44 -14.42 30.95
CA GLU A 431 31.35 -14.63 29.98
C GLU A 431 31.04 -13.39 29.12
N GLY A 432 31.08 -12.19 29.71
CA GLY A 432 30.86 -10.92 28.99
C GLY A 432 32.01 -10.46 28.07
N GLU A 433 33.15 -11.15 28.07
CA GLU A 433 34.31 -10.85 27.20
C GLU A 433 34.52 -11.92 26.10
N ARG A 434 33.81 -13.05 26.17
CA ARG A 434 34.04 -14.21 25.29
C ARG A 434 33.67 -13.96 23.84
N VAL A 435 32.53 -13.31 23.61
CA VAL A 435 32.01 -13.05 22.25
C VAL A 435 32.99 -12.16 21.48
N ALA A 436 33.37 -11.02 22.06
CA ALA A 436 34.31 -10.08 21.44
C ALA A 436 35.68 -10.73 21.17
N ALA A 437 36.22 -11.48 22.15
CA ALA A 437 37.51 -12.15 21.99
C ALA A 437 37.47 -13.26 20.92
N LEU A 438 36.35 -13.98 20.81
CA LEU A 438 36.19 -15.06 19.84
C LEU A 438 35.96 -14.50 18.44
N SER A 439 35.19 -13.43 18.32
CA SER A 439 34.99 -12.71 17.08
C SER A 439 36.32 -12.24 16.48
N ASP A 440 37.15 -11.53 17.26
CA ASP A 440 38.48 -11.08 16.82
C ASP A 440 39.37 -12.23 16.35
N LEU A 441 39.35 -13.36 17.08
CA LEU A 441 40.11 -14.56 16.73
C LEU A 441 39.56 -15.23 15.48
N ALA A 442 38.25 -15.40 15.37
CA ALA A 442 37.59 -16.03 14.24
C ALA A 442 37.82 -15.22 12.94
N THR A 443 37.64 -13.90 13.00
CA THR A 443 37.93 -12.98 11.88
C THR A 443 39.37 -13.11 11.43
N LYS A 444 40.32 -13.08 12.38
CA LYS A 444 41.75 -13.23 12.05
C LYS A 444 42.04 -14.57 11.39
N ARG A 445 41.48 -15.67 11.90
CA ARG A 445 41.68 -17.01 11.34
C ARG A 445 41.03 -17.17 9.98
N LEU A 446 39.84 -16.65 9.76
CA LEU A 446 39.17 -16.73 8.47
C LEU A 446 39.93 -15.89 7.42
N ASN A 447 40.41 -14.69 7.78
CA ASN A 447 41.24 -13.86 6.92
C ASN A 447 42.56 -14.56 6.51
N GLU A 448 43.21 -15.29 7.44
CA GLU A 448 44.44 -16.06 7.18
C GLU A 448 44.25 -17.13 6.08
N TYR A 449 43.01 -17.57 5.85
CA TYR A 449 42.64 -18.55 4.83
C TYR A 449 41.88 -17.92 3.65
N GLY A 450 41.95 -16.59 3.50
CA GLY A 450 41.36 -15.85 2.39
C GLY A 450 39.84 -15.66 2.48
N VAL A 451 39.26 -15.85 3.66
CA VAL A 451 37.83 -15.63 3.93
C VAL A 451 37.69 -14.34 4.74
N GLU A 452 37.39 -13.23 4.08
CA GLU A 452 37.14 -11.96 4.77
C GLU A 452 35.72 -11.91 5.35
N VAL A 453 35.63 -11.76 6.67
CA VAL A 453 34.35 -11.73 7.40
C VAL A 453 34.18 -10.38 8.11
N PRO A 454 33.07 -9.66 7.85
CA PRO A 454 32.67 -8.50 8.63
C PRO A 454 32.61 -8.76 10.14
N GLN A 455 33.02 -7.79 10.96
CA GLN A 455 33.15 -7.96 12.42
C GLN A 455 31.80 -8.24 13.10
N ASP A 456 30.71 -7.64 12.62
CA ASP A 456 29.33 -7.86 13.07
C ASP A 456 28.84 -9.30 12.80
N ILE A 457 29.16 -9.85 11.62
CA ILE A 457 28.96 -11.28 11.32
C ILE A 457 29.84 -12.13 12.22
N ALA A 458 31.09 -11.76 12.44
CA ALA A 458 32.00 -12.50 13.31
C ALA A 458 31.54 -12.53 14.78
N ASP A 459 31.03 -11.41 15.31
CA ASP A 459 30.44 -11.31 16.65
C ASP A 459 29.25 -12.26 16.79
N THR A 460 28.39 -12.24 15.79
CA THR A 460 27.20 -13.07 15.71
C THR A 460 27.52 -14.56 15.57
N VAL A 461 28.49 -14.91 14.73
CA VAL A 461 29.01 -16.27 14.55
C VAL A 461 29.66 -16.76 15.83
N ALA A 462 30.42 -15.91 16.51
CA ALA A 462 31.04 -16.21 17.80
C ALA A 462 29.99 -16.50 18.88
N GLU A 463 28.91 -15.72 18.93
CA GLU A 463 27.79 -15.96 19.85
C GLU A 463 27.09 -17.31 19.57
N ALA A 464 26.84 -17.62 18.30
CA ALA A 464 26.28 -18.91 17.89
C ALA A 464 27.21 -20.09 18.24
N MET A 465 28.51 -19.97 17.97
CA MET A 465 29.51 -20.98 18.33
C MET A 465 29.54 -21.21 19.84
N LEU A 466 29.54 -20.14 20.64
CA LEU A 466 29.55 -20.23 22.10
C LEU A 466 28.26 -20.84 22.65
N THR A 467 27.12 -20.64 21.98
CA THR A 467 25.82 -21.17 22.39
C THR A 467 25.67 -22.65 22.03
N ASP A 468 25.96 -23.03 20.78
CA ASP A 468 25.71 -24.37 20.25
C ASP A 468 26.80 -25.38 20.64
N LEU A 469 28.03 -24.91 20.88
CA LEU A 469 29.16 -25.75 21.29
C LEU A 469 29.42 -25.67 22.80
N ALA A 470 28.48 -25.11 23.57
CA ALA A 470 28.55 -25.04 25.02
C ALA A 470 28.52 -26.44 25.65
N GLY A 471 29.68 -27.03 25.90
CA GLY A 471 29.76 -28.29 26.64
C GLY A 471 31.04 -29.09 26.40
N GLY A 472 32.11 -28.74 27.11
CA GLY A 472 33.39 -29.47 27.06
C GLY A 472 34.40 -28.89 26.07
N GLU A 473 35.51 -29.60 25.87
CA GLU A 473 36.55 -29.21 24.92
C GLU A 473 36.03 -29.39 23.49
N ILE A 474 36.06 -28.33 22.71
CA ILE A 474 35.56 -28.30 21.33
C ILE A 474 36.66 -28.85 20.42
N THR A 475 36.32 -29.84 19.61
CA THR A 475 37.25 -30.45 18.65
C THR A 475 37.02 -29.91 17.24
N ALA A 476 37.99 -30.13 16.35
CA ALA A 476 37.80 -29.86 14.93
C ALA A 476 36.57 -30.57 14.35
N GLU A 477 36.30 -31.82 14.76
CA GLU A 477 35.09 -32.56 14.38
C GLU A 477 33.81 -31.89 14.89
N GLY A 478 33.80 -31.35 16.11
CA GLY A 478 32.68 -30.58 16.64
C GLY A 478 32.44 -29.29 15.85
N MET A 479 33.51 -28.64 15.39
CA MET A 479 33.41 -27.46 14.52
C MET A 479 32.88 -27.81 13.13
N GLN A 480 33.34 -28.94 12.57
CA GLN A 480 32.80 -29.47 11.31
C GLN A 480 31.32 -29.84 11.45
N GLU A 481 30.92 -30.43 12.57
CA GLU A 481 29.51 -30.78 12.84
C GLU A 481 28.65 -29.53 13.01
N PHE A 482 29.15 -28.48 13.65
CA PHE A 482 28.53 -27.16 13.70
C PHE A 482 28.25 -26.65 12.29
N PHE A 483 29.27 -26.46 11.44
CA PHE A 483 29.07 -25.94 10.09
C PHE A 483 28.22 -26.88 9.21
N ARG A 484 28.33 -28.21 9.40
CA ARG A 484 27.50 -29.19 8.68
C ARG A 484 26.03 -29.13 9.11
N LYS A 485 25.73 -28.92 10.39
CA LYS A 485 24.36 -28.73 10.91
C LYS A 485 23.71 -27.51 10.25
N TYR A 486 24.43 -26.40 10.14
CA TYR A 486 23.94 -25.20 9.47
C TYR A 486 23.84 -25.38 7.95
N ALA A 487 24.81 -26.04 7.28
CA ALA A 487 24.71 -26.35 5.85
C ALA A 487 23.56 -27.33 5.51
N ALA A 488 23.29 -28.31 6.36
CA ALA A 488 22.19 -29.27 6.15
C ALA A 488 20.81 -28.61 6.28
N SER A 489 20.71 -27.49 7.00
CA SER A 489 19.48 -26.70 7.10
C SER A 489 19.14 -25.90 5.83
N SER A 490 20.07 -25.81 4.85
CA SER A 490 19.90 -25.03 3.62
C SER A 490 19.72 -25.85 2.33
N SER A 491 19.52 -27.17 2.41
CA SER A 491 19.25 -28.07 1.25
C SER A 491 20.11 -27.92 -0.03
N ILE A 492 21.35 -27.43 0.02
CA ILE A 492 22.22 -27.32 -1.18
C ILE A 492 22.84 -28.67 -1.54
N GLU A 493 22.47 -29.24 -2.70
CA GLU A 493 23.29 -30.25 -3.39
C GLU A 493 24.54 -29.57 -3.98
N THR A 494 25.69 -29.90 -3.40
CA THR A 494 27.06 -29.43 -3.73
C THR A 494 27.29 -29.12 -5.22
N TYR A 495 27.45 -27.84 -5.55
CA TYR A 495 28.09 -27.39 -6.79
C TYR A 495 29.61 -27.52 -6.64
N VAL A 496 30.24 -28.37 -7.45
CA VAL A 496 31.70 -28.51 -7.54
C VAL A 496 32.21 -27.53 -8.60
N PRO A 497 32.97 -26.47 -8.24
CA PRO A 497 33.60 -25.63 -9.25
C PRO A 497 34.72 -26.44 -9.91
N GLU A 498 34.67 -26.59 -11.24
CA GLU A 498 35.80 -27.09 -12.03
C GLU A 498 36.98 -26.13 -11.84
N PHE A 499 37.97 -26.54 -11.04
CA PHE A 499 39.28 -25.92 -11.04
C PHE A 499 39.87 -26.06 -12.45
N ARG A 500 39.97 -24.93 -13.17
CA ARG A 500 40.81 -24.82 -14.37
C ARG A 500 42.26 -25.09 -13.96
N SER A 501 42.68 -26.33 -14.13
CA SER A 501 44.08 -26.66 -14.36
C SER A 501 44.41 -26.18 -15.77
N ASP A 502 45.00 -24.98 -15.90
CA ASP A 502 45.90 -24.64 -17.01
C ASP A 502 46.49 -23.24 -16.81
N MET A 503 47.74 -23.18 -16.33
CA MET A 503 48.88 -22.51 -16.98
C MET A 503 50.05 -22.34 -15.98
N PRO A 504 51.33 -22.43 -16.41
CA PRO A 504 51.94 -23.15 -17.54
C PRO A 504 52.63 -24.46 -17.15
#